data_AF-A0A658NPJ2-F1
#
_entry.id   AF-A0A658NPJ2-F1
#
_cell.length_a   1.000
_cell.length_b   1.000
_cell.length_c   1.000
_cell.angle_alpha   90.00
_cell.angle_beta   90.00
_cell.angle_gamma   90.00
#
_symmetry.space_group_name_H-M   'P 1'
#
loop_
_entity.id
_entity.type
_entity.pdbx_description
1 polymer ?
#
loop_
_entity_poly.entity_id
_entity_poly.type
_entity_poly.pdbx_seq_one_letter_code
_entity_poly.pdbx_strand_id
1 'polypeptide(L)'
;WYYQCIQSRYGFNPHHLRLADACEFFIGQGCKVGLGGHLMGQKVTDQVAEMRSLPAGIDQRSPARHPDWLGPDDLALKIQEI
;
A
#
# COMPACT_ATOMS: atom_id res chain seq x y z
N TRP A 1 13.67 -0.13 10.34
CA TRP A 1 12.70 -0.90 9.55
C TRP A 1 12.23 -0.05 8.38
N TYR A 2 11.82 -0.69 7.27
CA TYR A 2 11.29 0.01 6.09
C TYR A 2 9.77 0.10 6.18
N TYR A 3 9.19 1.28 5.91
CA TYR A 3 7.75 1.46 5.78
C TYR A 3 7.34 1.30 4.32
N GLN A 4 6.53 0.29 3.99
CA GLN A 4 6.10 0.07 2.62
C GLN A 4 4.83 0.86 2.29
N CYS A 5 4.94 1.75 1.31
CA CYS A 5 3.83 2.49 0.73
C CYS A 5 3.32 1.76 -0.51
N ILE A 6 2.19 1.05 -0.38
CA ILE A 6 1.55 0.28 -1.46
C ILE A 6 0.44 1.08 -2.16
N GLN A 7 0.07 0.67 -3.37
CA GLN A 7 -0.92 1.36 -4.22
C GLN A 7 -2.25 1.66 -3.49
N SER A 8 -2.73 0.74 -2.65
CA SER A 8 -4.00 0.87 -1.94
C SER A 8 -3.99 1.75 -0.69
N ARG A 9 -2.82 2.06 -0.12
CA ARG A 9 -2.69 2.76 1.18
C ARG A 9 -3.43 2.09 2.34
N TYR A 10 -3.67 0.78 2.28
CA TYR A 10 -4.33 0.06 3.38
C TYR A 10 -3.50 0.19 4.67
N GLY A 11 -4.14 0.70 5.73
CA GLY A 11 -3.47 0.92 7.02
C GLY A 11 -2.36 1.97 6.98
N PHE A 12 -2.33 2.84 5.96
CA PHE A 12 -1.32 3.89 5.86
C PHE A 12 -1.43 4.85 7.04
N ASN A 13 -0.34 4.99 7.79
CA ASN A 13 -0.28 5.81 8.99
C ASN A 13 0.95 6.72 8.95
N PRO A 14 0.77 8.05 8.75
CA PRO A 14 1.87 9.00 8.70
C PRO A 14 2.75 9.03 9.95
N HIS A 15 2.18 8.72 11.13
CA HIS A 15 2.95 8.64 12.36
C HIS A 15 3.95 7.48 12.31
N HIS A 16 3.52 6.30 11.85
CA HIS A 16 4.40 5.15 11.68
C HIS A 16 5.44 5.39 10.59
N LEU A 17 5.05 6.01 9.47
CA LEU A 17 5.97 6.37 8.40
C LEU A 17 7.16 7.22 8.91
N ARG A 18 6.87 8.24 9.74
CA ARG A 18 7.92 9.10 10.32
C ARG A 18 8.85 8.41 11.32
N LEU A 19 8.46 7.26 11.85
CA LEU A 19 9.28 6.45 12.77
C LEU A 19 10.14 5.40 12.04
N ALA A 20 9.97 5.24 10.74
CA ALA A 20 10.72 4.27 9.93
C ALA A 20 12.08 4.82 9.51
N ASP A 21 13.03 3.92 9.23
CA ASP A 21 14.37 4.32 8.76
C ASP A 21 14.34 4.76 7.29
N ALA A 22 13.37 4.25 6.51
CA ALA A 22 13.14 4.61 5.12
C ALA A 22 11.74 4.20 4.65
N CYS A 23 11.26 4.88 3.61
CA CYS A 23 10.03 4.55 2.91
C CYS A 23 10.33 3.73 1.64
N GLU A 24 9.65 2.61 1.48
CA GLU A 24 9.67 1.82 0.24
C GLU A 24 8.39 2.11 -0.56
N PHE A 25 8.54 2.77 -1.71
CA PHE A 25 7.46 2.94 -2.66
C PHE A 25 7.29 1.68 -3.50
N PHE A 26 6.21 0.93 -3.27
CA PHE A 26 5.99 -0.34 -3.93
C PHE A 26 5.35 -0.16 -5.31
N ILE A 27 6.19 -0.16 -6.35
CA ILE A 27 5.74 0.03 -7.74
C ILE A 27 5.17 -1.26 -8.33
N GLY A 28 5.75 -2.41 -7.99
CA GLY A 28 5.33 -3.72 -8.50
C GLY A 28 6.17 -4.86 -7.94
N GLN A 29 5.79 -6.09 -8.30
CA GLN A 29 6.46 -7.32 -7.84
C GLN A 29 6.66 -8.30 -9.00
N GLY A 30 7.77 -9.05 -8.95
CA GLY A 30 8.11 -10.02 -10.00
C GLY A 30 7.07 -11.11 -10.22
N CYS A 31 6.36 -11.56 -9.17
CA CYS A 31 5.35 -12.62 -9.31
C CYS A 31 4.11 -12.21 -10.13
N LYS A 32 3.86 -10.90 -10.27
CA LYS A 32 2.68 -10.36 -10.97
C LYS A 32 2.93 -8.92 -11.41
N VAL A 33 3.75 -8.77 -12.45
CA VAL A 33 4.05 -7.47 -13.04
C VAL A 33 2.75 -6.84 -13.57
N GLY A 34 2.54 -5.55 -13.28
CA GLY A 34 1.37 -4.81 -13.73
C GLY A 34 0.08 -5.06 -12.94
N LEU A 35 0.12 -5.81 -11.83
CA LEU A 35 -1.02 -6.03 -10.94
C LEU A 35 -0.69 -5.63 -9.50
N GLY A 36 -1.71 -5.24 -8.74
CA GLY A 36 -1.59 -4.94 -7.32
C GLY A 36 -1.63 -6.17 -6.42
N GLY A 37 -1.42 -5.94 -5.12
CA GLY A 37 -1.65 -6.90 -4.04
C GLY A 37 -3.03 -7.59 -4.11
N HIS A 38 -3.09 -8.86 -3.70
CA HIS A 38 -4.35 -9.59 -3.56
C HIS A 38 -4.30 -10.40 -2.27
N LEU A 39 -5.23 -10.13 -1.37
CA LEU A 39 -5.44 -10.89 -0.14
C LEU A 39 -6.85 -11.47 -0.16
N MET A 40 -6.95 -12.80 -0.18
CA MET A 40 -8.23 -13.51 -0.16
C MET A 40 -9.01 -13.16 1.12
N GLY A 41 -10.32 -12.99 1.00
CA GLY A 41 -11.22 -12.63 2.10
C GLY A 41 -11.16 -13.59 3.28
N GLN A 42 -10.94 -14.89 3.01
CA GLN A 42 -10.72 -15.90 4.04
C GLN A 42 -9.53 -15.58 4.97
N LYS A 43 -8.53 -14.82 4.48
CA LYS A 43 -7.38 -14.37 5.27
C LYS A 43 -7.58 -12.98 5.90
N VAL A 44 -8.70 -12.33 5.61
CA VAL A 44 -9.08 -11.03 6.19
C VAL A 44 -9.89 -11.28 7.45
N THR A 45 -9.20 -11.71 8.50
CA THR A 45 -9.74 -11.80 9.86
C THR A 45 -10.11 -10.41 10.40
N ASP A 46 -10.92 -10.34 11.46
CA ASP A 46 -11.33 -9.07 12.09
C ASP A 46 -10.13 -8.17 12.45
N GLN A 47 -9.03 -8.74 12.96
CA GLN A 47 -7.82 -8.00 13.26
C GLN A 47 -7.17 -7.37 12.00
N VAL A 48 -7.09 -8.12 10.91
CA VAL A 48 -6.54 -7.62 9.63
C VAL A 48 -7.46 -6.56 9.01
N ALA A 49 -8.77 -6.76 9.12
CA ALA A 49 -9.79 -5.81 8.71
C ALA A 49 -9.64 -4.47 9.47
N GLU A 50 -9.51 -4.52 10.79
CA GLU A 50 -9.29 -3.35 11.64
C GLU A 50 -7.99 -2.60 11.26
N MET A 51 -6.87 -3.32 11.12
CA MET A 51 -5.58 -2.74 10.73
C MET A 51 -5.62 -2.03 9.37
N ARG A 52 -6.51 -2.45 8.47
CA ARG A 52 -6.63 -1.91 7.12
C ARG A 52 -7.81 -0.96 6.94
N SER A 53 -8.65 -0.81 7.97
CA SER A 53 -9.92 -0.08 7.92
C SER A 53 -10.84 -0.57 6.80
N LEU A 54 -10.97 -1.89 6.65
CA LEU A 54 -11.76 -2.56 5.62
C LEU A 54 -12.66 -3.65 6.22
N PRO A 55 -13.75 -4.07 5.54
CA PRO A 55 -14.60 -5.16 6.01
C PRO A 55 -13.86 -6.50 6.12
N ALA A 56 -14.17 -7.28 7.17
CA ALA A 56 -13.70 -8.64 7.34
C ALA A 56 -14.33 -9.59 6.31
N GLY A 57 -13.61 -10.66 5.96
CA GLY A 57 -14.10 -11.70 5.05
C GLY A 57 -14.16 -11.32 3.57
N ILE A 58 -13.81 -10.08 3.19
CA ILE A 58 -13.88 -9.61 1.79
C ILE A 58 -12.49 -9.61 1.14
N ASP A 59 -12.41 -10.13 -0.09
CA ASP A 59 -11.20 -10.07 -0.93
C ASP A 59 -10.69 -8.62 -1.05
N GLN A 60 -9.43 -8.41 -0.73
CA GLN A 60 -8.76 -7.12 -0.91
C GLN A 60 -7.89 -7.15 -2.15
N ARG A 61 -8.18 -6.27 -3.09
CA ARG A 61 -7.50 -6.17 -4.39
C ARG A 61 -6.97 -4.76 -4.55
N SER A 62 -5.64 -4.64 -4.57
CA SER A 62 -4.99 -3.36 -4.80
C SER A 62 -5.01 -2.99 -6.28
N PRO A 63 -5.11 -1.69 -6.60
CA PRO A 63 -4.98 -1.23 -7.98
C PRO A 63 -3.56 -1.51 -8.50
N ALA A 64 -3.43 -1.58 -9.82
CA ALA A 64 -2.15 -1.81 -10.49
C ALA A 64 -1.17 -0.63 -10.36
N ARG A 65 -1.69 0.58 -10.11
CA ARG A 65 -0.92 1.83 -10.01
C ARG A 65 -1.32 2.59 -8.76
N HIS A 66 -0.42 3.43 -8.29
CA HIS A 66 -0.75 4.40 -7.26
C HIS A 66 -1.77 5.41 -7.81
N PRO A 67 -2.83 5.76 -7.05
CA PRO A 67 -3.87 6.67 -7.53
C PRO A 67 -3.44 8.14 -7.52
N ASP A 68 -2.39 8.47 -6.77
CA ASP A 68 -1.92 9.83 -6.47
C ASP A 68 -0.68 10.26 -7.24
N TRP A 69 -0.09 9.38 -8.06
CA TRP A 69 0.99 9.72 -8.99
C TRP A 69 0.96 8.80 -10.20
N LEU A 70 1.11 9.36 -11.41
CA LEU A 70 0.98 8.61 -12.66
C LEU A 70 2.32 8.38 -13.36
N GLY A 71 3.31 9.22 -13.06
CA GLY A 71 4.62 9.20 -13.68
C GLY A 71 5.75 9.56 -12.73
N PRO A 72 7.00 9.62 -13.25
CA PRO A 72 8.18 9.92 -12.45
C PRO A 72 8.15 11.32 -11.84
N ASP A 73 7.60 12.32 -12.53
CA ASP A 73 7.51 13.70 -12.01
C ASP A 73 6.56 13.78 -10.80
N ASP A 74 5.39 13.14 -10.90
CA ASP A 74 4.45 13.04 -9.78
C ASP A 74 5.05 12.26 -8.60
N LEU A 75 5.84 11.21 -8.88
CA LEU A 75 6.54 10.47 -7.85
C LEU A 75 7.58 11.34 -7.13
N ALA A 76 8.31 12.19 -7.86
CA ALA A 76 9.25 13.13 -7.26
C ALA A 76 8.54 14.11 -6.31
N LEU A 77 7.38 14.65 -6.72
CA LEU A 77 6.53 15.46 -5.84
C LEU A 77 6.06 14.66 -4.63
N LYS A 78 5.67 13.40 -4.83
CA LYS A 78 5.22 12.55 -3.73
C LYS A 78 6.31 12.29 -2.71
N ILE A 79 7.55 12.08 -3.15
CA ILE A 79 8.71 11.90 -2.27
C ILE A 79 8.96 13.16 -1.43
N GLN A 80 8.69 14.36 -1.97
CA GLN A 80 8.82 15.61 -1.22
C GLN A 80 7.67 15.84 -0.22
N GLU A 81 6.50 15.25 -0.47
CA GLU A 81 5.32 15.38 0.39
C GLU A 81 5.44 14.61 1.71
N ILE A 82 6.11 13.45 1.69
CA ILE A 82 6.20 12.53 2.84
C ILE A 82 7.51 12.65 3.63
#